data_AF-A0A9D5NV50-F1
#
_entry.id   AF-A0A9D5NV50-F1
#
_cell.length_a   1.000
_cell.length_b   1.000
_cell.length_c   1.000
_cell.angle_alpha   90.00
_cell.angle_beta   90.00
_cell.angle_gamma   90.00
#
_symmetry.space_group_name_H-M   'P 1'
#
loop_
_entity.id
_entity.type
_entity.pdbx_description
1 polymer ?
#
loop_
_entity_poly.entity_id
_entity_poly.type
_entity_poly.pdbx_seq_one_letter_code
_entity_poly.pdbx_strand_id
1 'polypeptide(L)' 'MTQEERWLIRYEEVKDFIEANKCNPSKHRIEEHDMLNWLKANRKALNAGKMKQERVEKFRKLLEMTEQYKRKNQYE' A
#
# COMPACT_ATOMS: atom_id res chain seq x y z
N MET A 1 3.94 -14.87 -15.81
CA MET A 1 3.70 -13.65 -15.03
C MET A 1 5.03 -12.99 -14.66
N THR A 2 5.29 -11.79 -15.16
CA THR A 2 6.51 -11.01 -14.92
C THR A 2 6.54 -10.39 -13.51
N GLN A 3 7.71 -9.91 -13.07
CA GLN A 3 7.82 -9.18 -11.80
C GLN A 3 7.05 -7.84 -11.81
N GLU A 4 6.77 -7.28 -12.99
CA GLU A 4 5.96 -6.07 -13.12
C GLU A 4 4.48 -6.39 -12.96
N GLU A 5 4.00 -7.43 -13.65
CA GLU A 5 2.62 -7.91 -13.51
C GLU A 5 2.29 -8.29 -12.06
N ARG A 6 3.18 -9.03 -11.39
CA ARG A 6 3.01 -9.36 -9.96
C ARG A 6 2.89 -8.12 -9.08
N TRP A 7 3.68 -7.09 -9.38
CA TRP A 7 3.65 -5.86 -8.60
C TRP A 7 2.36 -5.08 -8.85
N LEU A 8 1.92 -5.00 -10.10
CA LEU A 8 0.66 -4.34 -10.48
C LEU A 8 -0.55 -5.04 -9.88
N ILE A 9 -0.59 -6.38 -9.88
CA ILE A 9 -1.68 -7.14 -9.28
C ILE A 9 -1.79 -6.82 -7.78
N ARG A 10 -0.67 -6.87 -7.05
CA ARG A 10 -0.67 -6.52 -5.62
C ARG A 10 -0.98 -5.04 -5.37
N TYR A 11 -0.55 -4.15 -6.27
CA TYR A 11 -0.88 -2.73 -6.20
C TYR A 11 -2.38 -2.50 -6.32
N GLU A 12 -3.04 -3.08 -7.33
CA GLU A 12 -4.50 -2.93 -7.50
C GLU A 12 -5.25 -3.60 -6.34
N GLU A 13 -4.83 -4.78 -5.88
CA GLU A 13 -5.43 -5.44 -4.70
C GLU A 13 -5.45 -4.53 -3.46
N VAL A 14 -4.32 -3.91 -3.14
CA VAL A 14 -4.22 -2.98 -1.99
C VAL A 14 -5.03 -1.71 -2.22
N LYS A 15 -4.99 -1.17 -3.44
CA LYS A 15 -5.74 0.04 -3.81
C LYS A 15 -7.24 -0.19 -3.69
N ASP A 16 -7.74 -1.29 -4.26
CA ASP A 16 -9.15 -1.66 -4.23
C ASP A 16 -9.63 -1.93 -2.79
N PHE A 17 -8.80 -2.59 -1.97
CA PHE A 17 -9.09 -2.77 -0.55
C PHE A 17 -9.29 -1.43 0.17
N ILE A 18 -8.37 -0.47 -0.01
CA ILE A 18 -8.44 0.84 0.63
C ILE A 18 -9.65 1.64 0.12
N GLU A 19 -9.91 1.60 -1.19
CA GLU A 19 -11.05 2.31 -1.78
C GLU A 19 -12.40 1.75 -1.31
N ALA A 20 -12.53 0.43 -1.22
CA ALA A 20 -13.77 -0.24 -0.81
C ALA A 20 -14.03 -0.10 0.70
N ASN A 21 -13.00 -0.29 1.54
CA ASN A 21 -13.15 -0.31 2.99
C ASN A 21 -12.96 1.06 3.65
N LYS A 22 -12.46 2.05 2.90
CA LYS A 22 -12.12 3.40 3.42
C LYS A 22 -11.18 3.34 4.64
N CYS A 23 -10.32 2.33 4.70
CA CYS A 23 -9.33 2.14 5.76
C CYS A 23 -8.09 1.42 5.24
N ASN A 24 -6.98 1.55 5.97
CA ASN A 24 -5.72 0.88 5.65
C ASN A 24 -5.71 -0.58 6.15
N PRO A 25 -4.98 -1.49 5.46
CA PRO A 25 -4.74 -2.85 5.95
C PRO A 25 -4.19 -2.86 7.39
N SER A 26 -4.76 -3.71 8.23
CA SER A 26 -4.53 -3.78 9.66
C SER A 26 -3.67 -4.97 10.04
N LYS A 27 -2.86 -4.80 11.08
CA LYS A 27 -2.12 -5.91 11.71
C LYS A 27 -3.03 -6.87 12.49
N HIS A 28 -4.28 -6.48 12.73
CA HIS A 28 -5.21 -7.22 13.59
C HIS A 28 -6.07 -8.23 12.82
N ARG A 29 -5.99 -8.28 11.48
CA ARG A 29 -6.70 -9.24 10.64
C ARG A 29 -5.71 -9.98 9.77
N ILE A 30 -5.70 -11.30 9.83
CA ILE A 30 -4.65 -12.12 9.20
C ILE A 30 -4.72 -12.04 7.68
N GLU A 31 -5.93 -11.87 7.14
CA GLU A 31 -6.23 -11.70 5.72
C GLU A 31 -5.62 -10.39 5.16
N GLU A 32 -5.36 -9.41 6.03
CA GLU A 32 -4.81 -8.10 5.66
C GLU A 32 -3.28 -8.04 5.80
N HIS A 33 -2.65 -9.08 6.38
CA HIS A 33 -1.21 -9.08 6.67
C HIS A 33 -0.37 -8.98 5.40
N ASP A 34 -0.75 -9.67 4.34
CA ASP A 34 -0.05 -9.64 3.05
C ASP A 34 -0.04 -8.22 2.47
N MET A 35 -1.19 -7.55 2.45
CA MET A 35 -1.33 -6.17 1.98
C MET A 35 -0.53 -5.20 2.84
N LEU A 36 -0.61 -5.34 4.17
CA LEU A 36 0.15 -4.52 5.12
C LEU A 36 1.66 -4.68 4.92
N ASN A 37 2.14 -5.93 4.78
CA ASN A 37 3.56 -6.23 4.60
C ASN A 37 4.05 -5.75 3.25
N TRP A 38 3.23 -5.87 2.20
CA TRP A 38 3.53 -5.34 0.87
C TRP A 38 3.68 -3.81 0.89
N LEU A 39 2.77 -3.09 1.57
CA LEU A 39 2.90 -1.63 1.78
C LEU A 39 4.20 -1.26 2.48
N LYS A 40 4.54 -1.96 3.58
CA LYS A 40 5.79 -1.72 4.33
C LYS A 40 7.04 -1.95 3.48
N ALA A 41 7.07 -3.06 2.73
CA ALA A 41 8.20 -3.40 1.87
C ALA A 41 8.41 -2.37 0.77
N ASN A 42 7.33 -1.91 0.12
CA ASN A 42 7.40 -0.90 -0.92
C ASN A 42 7.76 0.48 -0.38
N ARG A 43 7.26 0.87 0.80
CA ARG A 43 7.68 2.11 1.48
C ARG A 43 9.18 2.08 1.81
N LYS A 44 9.70 0.93 2.28
CA LYS A 44 11.15 0.75 2.49
C LYS A 44 11.94 0.86 1.18
N ALA A 45 11.46 0.26 0.10
CA ALA A 45 12.13 0.33 -1.22
C ALA A 45 12.13 1.76 -1.80
N LEU A 46 11.02 2.49 -1.66
CA LEU A 46 10.91 3.90 -2.05
C LEU A 46 11.91 4.76 -1.27
N ASN A 47 11.91 4.63 0.06
CA ASN A 47 12.81 5.42 0.93
C ASN A 47 14.29 5.11 0.69
N ALA A 48 14.61 3.88 0.27
CA ALA A 48 15.97 3.49 -0.10
C ALA A 48 16.37 3.91 -1.53
N GLY A 49 15.48 4.55 -2.31
CA GLY A 49 15.73 4.89 -3.71
C GLY A 49 15.86 3.67 -4.64
N LYS A 50 15.39 2.48 -4.22
CA LYS A 50 15.51 1.22 -4.96
C LYS A 50 14.27 0.87 -5.79
N MET A 51 13.25 1.71 -5.75
CA MET A 51 12.01 1.52 -6.49
C MET A 51 12.16 2.04 -7.92
N LYS A 52 11.69 1.27 -8.92
CA LYS A 52 11.65 1.71 -10.31
C LYS A 52 10.82 2.99 -10.46
N GLN A 53 11.24 3.91 -11.32
CA GLN A 53 10.58 5.20 -11.51
C GLN A 53 9.08 5.09 -11.83
N GLU A 54 8.69 4.14 -12.69
CA GLU A 54 7.28 3.86 -13.02
C GLU A 54 6.44 3.48 -11.80
N ARG A 55 7.04 2.76 -10.83
CA ARG A 55 6.38 2.35 -9.58
C ARG A 55 6.35 3.48 -8.57
N VAL A 56 7.34 4.38 -8.58
CA VAL A 56 7.41 5.51 -7.65
C VAL A 56 6.17 6.38 -7.77
N GLU A 57 5.77 6.74 -8.98
CA GLU A 57 4.59 7.59 -9.18
C GLU A 57 3.31 6.92 -8.69
N LYS A 58 3.07 5.66 -9.10
CA LYS A 58 1.91 4.88 -8.64
C LYS A 58 1.88 4.72 -7.13
N PHE A 59 3.03 4.36 -6.54
CA PHE A 59 3.11 4.12 -5.11
C PHE A 59 2.93 5.40 -4.29
N ARG A 60 3.40 6.56 -4.77
CA ARG A 60 3.14 7.86 -4.11
C ARG A 60 1.64 8.19 -4.06
N LYS A 61 0.91 7.99 -5.15
CA LYS A 61 -0.55 8.16 -5.18
C LYS A 61 -1.24 7.22 -4.17
N LEU A 62 -0.79 5.97 -4.09
CA LEU A 62 -1.29 5.03 -3.07
C LEU A 62 -0.97 5.50 -1.65
N LEU A 63 0.21 6.06 -1.40
CA LEU A 63 0.55 6.62 -0.08
C LEU A 63 -0.36 7.80 0.29
N GLU A 64 -0.67 8.70 -0.65
CA GLU A 64 -1.62 9.79 -0.43
C GLU A 64 -3.00 9.26 -0.03
N MET A 65 -3.49 8.22 -0.71
CA MET A 65 -4.73 7.53 -0.33
C MET A 65 -4.66 6.92 1.08
N THR A 66 -3.51 6.31 1.43
CA THR A 66 -3.34 5.73 2.78
C THR A 66 -3.37 6.79 3.88
N GLU A 67 -2.88 8.00 3.61
CA GLU A 67 -2.94 9.11 4.56
C GLU A 67 -4.36 9.69 4.65
N GLN A 68 -5.09 9.76 3.53
CA GLN A 68 -6.51 10.17 3.53
C GLN A 68 -7.37 9.26 4.42
N TYR A 69 -7.17 7.95 4.34
CA TYR A 69 -7.92 6.94 5.10
C TYR A 69 -7.19 6.46 6.36
N LYS A 70 -6.24 7.26 6.85
CA LYS A 70 -5.53 6.96 8.09
C LYS A 70 -6.51 6.99 9.26
N ARG A 71 -6.45 5.95 10.09
CA ARG A 71 -7.21 5.91 11.34
C ARG A 71 -6.76 7.06 12.24
N LYS A 72 -7.67 7.99 12.51
CA LYS A 72 -7.46 9.04 13.53
C LYS A 72 -7.55 8.42 14.91
N ASN A 73 -6.64 8.81 15.80
CA ASN A 73 -6.74 8.38 17.19
C ASN A 73 -7.91 9.12 17.85
N GLN A 74 -8.62 8.46 18.76
CA GLN A 74 -9.76 9.05 19.47
C GLN A 74 -9.36 10.13 20.50
N TYR A 75 -8.06 10.34 20.68
CA TYR A 75 -7.47 11.34 21.59
C TYR A 75 -6.73 12.46 20.83
N GLU A 76 -6.84 12.50 19.49
CA GLU A 76 -6.35 13.60 18.64
C GLU A 76 -7.38 14.72 18.49
#